data_AF-A0A2B7XJJ7-F1
#
_entry.id   AF-A0A2B7XJJ7-F1
#
_cell.length_a   1.000
_cell.length_b   1.000
_cell.length_c   1.000
_cell.angle_alpha   90.00
_cell.angle_beta   90.00
_cell.angle_gamma   90.00
#
_symmetry.space_group_name_H-M   'P 1'
#
loop_
_entity.id
_entity.type
_entity.pdbx_description
1 polymer ?
#
loop_
_entity_poly.entity_id
_entity_poly.type
_entity_poly.pdbx_seq_one_letter_code
_entity_poly.pdbx_strand_id
1 'polypeptide(L)'
;MYLAQTVSILTRVSLEVSPFCNTVSAHADYGQELPQDCQIVSMKPHGKSFFANTSRIDVKLPNGTPQSFFIKVLSSEVGRNMVHGEFESMKAIYTIIPDFVPKPIAWGTYNSNPDMHFLLCEFREMSPDEMPSASEFGPRLARGPP
;
A
#
# COMPACT_ATOMS: atom_id res chain seq x y z
N MET A 1 -2.20 5.27 13.71
CA MET A 1 -2.64 6.13 12.59
C MET A 1 -1.53 6.95 11.89
N TYR A 2 -0.25 6.90 12.29
CA TYR A 2 0.79 7.81 11.74
C TYR A 2 2.00 7.13 11.05
N LEU A 3 2.16 5.80 11.07
CA LEU A 3 3.29 5.15 10.38
C LEU A 3 3.04 4.79 8.91
N ALA A 4 1.76 4.64 8.49
CA ALA A 4 1.42 4.65 7.07
C ALA A 4 1.69 6.00 6.39
N GLN A 5 1.94 7.08 7.16
CA GLN A 5 2.37 8.36 6.61
C GLN A 5 3.88 8.44 6.39
N THR A 6 4.71 7.61 7.01
CA THR A 6 6.17 7.80 6.98
C THR A 6 6.80 7.47 5.63
N VAL A 7 6.17 6.62 4.81
CA VAL A 7 6.58 6.42 3.40
C VAL A 7 6.00 7.52 2.47
N SER A 8 5.04 8.32 2.96
CA SER A 8 4.38 9.40 2.20
C SER A 8 5.01 10.79 2.43
N ILE A 9 5.93 10.95 3.38
CA ILE A 9 6.49 12.27 3.77
C ILE A 9 7.45 12.87 2.73
N LEU A 10 7.94 12.11 1.75
CA LEU A 10 8.95 12.61 0.79
C LEU A 10 8.44 13.12 -0.56
N THR A 11 7.13 13.17 -0.85
CA THR A 11 6.65 13.67 -2.15
C THR A 11 5.59 14.74 -2.01
N ARG A 12 6.04 15.99 -1.92
CA ARG A 12 5.17 17.19 -1.87
C ARG A 12 4.92 17.68 -3.30
N VAL A 13 4.03 17.01 -4.04
CA VAL A 13 3.49 17.52 -5.32
C VAL A 13 1.97 17.29 -5.31
N SER A 14 1.23 18.39 -5.45
CA SER A 14 -0.24 18.40 -5.52
C SER A 14 -0.74 17.56 -6.69
N LEU A 15 -1.52 16.50 -6.43
CA LEU A 15 -2.30 15.80 -7.44
C LEU A 15 -3.71 15.54 -6.91
N GLU A 16 -4.69 15.73 -7.79
CA GLU A 16 -6.11 15.62 -7.50
C GLU A 16 -6.50 14.18 -7.15
N VAL A 17 -7.29 14.03 -6.09
CA VAL A 17 -7.83 12.74 -5.62
C VAL A 17 -8.96 12.32 -6.57
N SER A 18 -8.71 11.31 -7.41
CA SER A 18 -9.72 10.82 -8.36
C SER A 18 -10.87 10.07 -7.66
N PRO A 19 -12.12 10.22 -8.14
CA PRO A 19 -13.24 9.41 -7.68
C PRO A 19 -13.00 7.92 -7.97
N PHE A 20 -13.52 7.09 -7.07
CA PHE A 20 -13.38 5.63 -7.05
C PHE A 20 -13.95 5.01 -8.33
N CYS A 21 -13.12 4.29 -9.09
CA CYS A 21 -13.59 3.41 -10.15
C CYS A 21 -14.30 2.20 -9.49
N ASN A 22 -15.47 1.82 -10.01
CA ASN A 22 -16.33 0.78 -9.43
C ASN A 22 -15.53 -0.47 -8.99
N THR A 23 -15.81 -0.98 -7.78
CA THR A 23 -15.06 -2.05 -7.09
C THR A 23 -14.72 -3.24 -7.98
N VAL A 24 -15.64 -3.65 -8.86
CA VAL A 24 -15.47 -4.77 -9.78
C VAL A 24 -14.40 -4.51 -10.87
N SER A 25 -14.36 -3.31 -11.44
CA SER A 25 -13.38 -2.95 -12.47
C SER A 25 -11.97 -2.96 -11.88
N ALA A 26 -11.82 -2.43 -10.66
CA ALA A 26 -10.53 -2.38 -9.99
C ALA A 26 -9.94 -3.79 -9.78
N HIS A 27 -10.76 -4.80 -9.45
CA HIS A 27 -10.29 -6.16 -9.27
C HIS A 27 -9.68 -6.78 -10.54
N ALA A 28 -10.17 -6.41 -11.73
CA ALA A 28 -9.63 -6.92 -12.98
C ALA A 28 -8.22 -6.37 -13.30
N ASP A 29 -7.82 -5.25 -12.69
CA ASP A 29 -6.58 -4.55 -13.02
C ASP A 29 -5.35 -5.05 -12.22
N TYR A 30 -5.56 -5.55 -11.00
CA TYR A 30 -4.49 -6.10 -10.14
C TYR A 30 -4.83 -7.48 -9.56
N GLY A 31 -5.97 -8.07 -9.93
CA GLY A 31 -6.41 -9.35 -9.38
C GLY A 31 -5.45 -10.50 -9.67
N GLN A 32 -4.73 -10.42 -10.79
CA GLN A 32 -3.67 -11.36 -11.14
C GLN A 32 -2.46 -11.32 -10.19
N GLU A 33 -2.29 -10.24 -9.42
CA GLU A 33 -1.22 -10.08 -8.43
C GLU A 33 -1.62 -10.64 -7.05
N LEU A 34 -2.89 -11.00 -6.87
CA LEU A 34 -3.38 -11.66 -5.66
C LEU A 34 -3.11 -13.16 -5.71
N PRO A 35 -3.12 -13.86 -4.55
CA PRO A 35 -2.93 -15.30 -4.53
C PRO A 35 -3.90 -16.04 -5.45
N GLN A 36 -3.40 -17.06 -6.15
CA GLN A 36 -4.20 -17.84 -7.08
C GLN A 36 -5.41 -18.47 -6.37
N ASP A 37 -6.55 -18.44 -7.06
CA ASP A 37 -7.84 -18.96 -6.60
C ASP A 37 -8.36 -18.35 -5.28
N CYS A 38 -7.83 -17.19 -4.87
CA CYS A 38 -8.36 -16.48 -3.71
C CYS A 38 -9.71 -15.82 -4.03
N GLN A 39 -10.59 -15.81 -3.04
CA GLN A 39 -11.85 -15.09 -3.11
C GLN A 39 -11.68 -13.72 -2.45
N ILE A 40 -11.91 -12.63 -3.18
CA ILE A 40 -11.97 -11.30 -2.58
C ILE A 40 -13.25 -11.20 -1.73
N VAL A 41 -13.08 -10.96 -0.44
CA VAL A 41 -14.15 -10.88 0.57
C VAL A 41 -14.61 -9.45 0.76
N SER A 42 -13.69 -8.48 0.80
CA SER A 42 -14.07 -7.08 0.97
C SER A 42 -12.99 -6.12 0.48
N MET A 43 -13.42 -4.91 0.10
CA MET A 43 -12.53 -3.77 -0.09
C MET A 43 -13.01 -2.62 0.77
N LYS A 44 -12.15 -2.11 1.64
CA LYS A 44 -12.48 -1.00 2.53
C LYS A 44 -11.50 0.14 2.28
N PRO A 45 -11.98 1.38 2.03
CA PRO A 45 -11.12 2.53 2.07
C PRO A 45 -10.35 2.55 3.40
N HIS A 46 -9.02 2.63 3.33
CA HIS A 46 -8.16 2.55 4.49
C HIS A 46 -7.33 3.83 4.57
N GLY A 47 -7.84 4.81 5.31
CA GLY A 47 -7.24 6.14 5.43
C GLY A 47 -7.46 7.02 4.19
N LYS A 48 -7.47 8.33 4.38
CA LYS A 48 -7.27 9.31 3.30
C LYS A 48 -5.86 9.83 3.45
N SER A 49 -4.94 9.37 2.60
CA SER A 49 -3.68 10.11 2.42
C SER A 49 -3.96 11.27 1.47
N PHE A 50 -3.33 12.43 1.66
CA PHE A 50 -3.57 13.63 0.84
C PHE A 50 -3.30 13.42 -0.67
N PHE A 51 -2.64 12.32 -1.05
CA PHE A 51 -2.08 12.11 -2.38
C PHE A 51 -2.50 10.80 -3.06
N ALA A 52 -3.16 9.89 -2.33
CA ALA A 52 -3.50 8.58 -2.87
C ALA A 52 -4.75 7.98 -2.22
N ASN A 53 -5.51 7.26 -3.05
CA ASN A 53 -6.61 6.43 -2.58
C ASN A 53 -6.02 5.13 -2.05
N THR A 54 -6.17 4.89 -0.75
CA THR A 54 -5.65 3.71 -0.07
C THR A 54 -6.79 2.83 0.36
N SER A 55 -6.65 1.52 0.16
CA SER A 55 -7.67 0.52 0.50
C SER A 55 -7.03 -0.72 1.11
N ARG A 56 -7.79 -1.37 1.99
CA ARG A 56 -7.54 -2.73 2.44
C ARG A 56 -8.35 -3.68 1.55
N ILE A 57 -7.69 -4.70 1.02
CA ILE A 57 -8.31 -5.80 0.27
C ILE A 57 -8.26 -7.02 1.20
N ASP A 58 -9.43 -7.56 1.55
CA ASP A 58 -9.52 -8.82 2.28
C ASP A 58 -9.81 -9.95 1.30
N VAL A 59 -9.05 -11.03 1.38
CA VAL A 59 -9.26 -12.25 0.60
C VAL A 59 -9.37 -13.47 1.51
N LYS A 60 -9.93 -14.54 0.96
CA LYS A 60 -9.92 -15.88 1.53
C LYS A 60 -9.17 -16.80 0.58
N LEU A 61 -8.11 -17.42 1.08
CA LEU A 61 -7.32 -18.41 0.33
C LEU A 61 -8.12 -19.71 0.10
N PRO A 62 -7.72 -20.58 -0.84
CA PRO A 62 -8.42 -21.84 -1.10
C PRO A 62 -8.59 -22.76 0.11
N ASN A 63 -7.63 -22.73 1.05
CA ASN A 63 -7.68 -23.46 2.32
C ASN A 63 -8.59 -22.80 3.37
N GLY A 64 -9.23 -21.67 3.04
CA GLY A 64 -10.10 -20.91 3.90
C GLY A 64 -9.41 -19.88 4.80
N THR A 65 -8.08 -19.77 4.77
CA THR A 65 -7.32 -18.80 5.56
C THR A 65 -7.62 -17.37 5.09
N PRO A 66 -7.99 -16.44 6.00
CA PRO A 66 -8.12 -15.03 5.65
C PRO A 66 -6.74 -14.39 5.46
N GLN A 67 -6.62 -13.52 4.47
CA GLN A 67 -5.43 -12.71 4.22
C GLN A 67 -5.84 -11.31 3.79
N SER A 68 -5.06 -10.30 4.17
CA SER A 68 -5.33 -8.91 3.83
C SER A 68 -4.15 -8.29 3.10
N PHE A 69 -4.46 -7.38 2.17
CA PHE A 69 -3.51 -6.60 1.40
C PHE A 69 -3.81 -5.11 1.49
N PHE A 70 -2.77 -4.30 1.35
CA PHE A 70 -2.88 -2.87 1.21
C PHE A 70 -2.65 -2.49 -0.25
N ILE A 71 -3.53 -1.66 -0.79
CA ILE A 71 -3.38 -1.09 -2.13
C ILE A 71 -3.42 0.43 -2.07
N LYS A 72 -2.52 1.06 -2.82
CA LYS A 72 -2.46 2.50 -3.04
C LYS A 72 -2.64 2.76 -4.53
N VAL A 73 -3.51 3.69 -4.89
CA VAL A 73 -3.81 4.06 -6.28
C VAL A 73 -3.59 5.55 -6.49
N LEU A 74 -2.85 5.90 -7.54
CA LEU A 74 -2.57 7.28 -7.96
C LEU A 74 -2.81 7.42 -9.46
N SER A 75 -3.22 8.62 -9.89
CA SER A 75 -3.34 8.96 -11.30
C SER A 75 -2.07 9.67 -11.83
N SER A 76 -1.99 9.85 -13.15
CA SER A 76 -0.94 10.56 -13.88
C SER A 76 0.44 9.89 -13.91
N GLU A 77 1.28 10.36 -14.84
CA GLU A 77 2.68 9.93 -14.95
C GLU A 77 3.48 10.18 -13.66
N VAL A 78 3.17 11.26 -12.93
CA VAL A 78 3.80 11.53 -11.63
C VAL A 78 3.40 10.45 -10.62
N GLY A 79 2.12 10.07 -10.58
CA GLY A 79 1.62 8.97 -9.75
C GLY A 79 2.29 7.63 -10.08
N ARG A 80 2.51 7.34 -11.37
CA ARG A 80 3.26 6.16 -11.83
C ARG A 80 4.67 6.12 -11.25
N ASN A 81 5.41 7.23 -11.36
CA ASN A 81 6.77 7.31 -10.86
C ASN A 81 6.82 7.16 -9.33
N MET A 82 5.81 7.68 -8.62
CA MET A 82 5.67 7.54 -7.17
C MET A 82 5.48 6.08 -6.75
N VAL A 83 4.52 5.35 -7.33
CA VAL A 83 4.29 3.94 -6.95
C VAL A 83 5.47 3.05 -7.31
N HIS A 84 6.15 3.31 -8.43
CA HIS A 84 7.35 2.59 -8.83
C HIS A 84 8.51 2.81 -7.85
N GLY A 85 8.80 4.08 -7.49
CA GLY A 85 9.85 4.41 -6.53
C GLY A 85 9.57 3.85 -5.14
N GLU A 86 8.31 3.88 -4.71
CA GLU A 86 7.87 3.29 -3.44
C GLU A 86 8.05 1.77 -3.44
N PHE A 87 7.71 1.09 -4.53
CA PHE A 87 7.93 -0.36 -4.68
C PHE A 87 9.42 -0.74 -4.59
N GLU A 88 10.28 -0.09 -5.38
CA GLU A 88 11.71 -0.43 -5.43
C GLU A 88 12.43 -0.13 -4.10
N SER A 89 12.10 0.99 -3.46
CA SER A 89 12.66 1.33 -2.15
C SER A 89 12.20 0.35 -1.06
N MET A 90 10.91 0.01 -1.02
CA MET A 90 10.35 -0.97 -0.09
C MET A 90 10.97 -2.36 -0.31
N LYS A 91 11.16 -2.78 -1.56
CA LYS A 91 11.80 -4.04 -1.91
C LYS A 91 13.26 -4.10 -1.44
N ALA A 92 14.01 -3.01 -1.63
CA ALA A 92 15.38 -2.92 -1.15
C ALA A 92 15.45 -3.05 0.38
N ILE A 93 14.59 -2.32 1.11
CA ILE A 93 14.55 -2.39 2.58
C ILE A 93 14.11 -3.78 3.04
N TYR A 94 13.05 -4.35 2.46
CA TYR A 94 12.53 -5.67 2.81
C TYR A 94 13.57 -6.78 2.64
N THR A 95 14.44 -6.67 1.63
CA THR A 95 15.53 -7.62 1.39
C THR A 95 16.55 -7.64 2.53
N ILE A 96 16.73 -6.52 3.22
CA ILE A 96 17.72 -6.37 4.30
C ILE A 96 17.07 -6.59 5.67
N ILE A 97 15.90 -6.00 5.90
CA ILE A 97 15.16 -6.02 7.18
C ILE A 97 13.66 -6.24 6.88
N PRO A 98 13.21 -7.49 6.69
CA PRO A 98 11.82 -7.82 6.33
C PRO A 98 10.77 -7.28 7.32
N ASP A 99 11.13 -7.14 8.59
CA ASP A 99 10.22 -6.69 9.64
C ASP A 99 10.04 -5.17 9.64
N PHE A 100 10.88 -4.41 8.92
CA PHE A 100 10.82 -2.93 8.95
C PHE A 100 9.75 -2.34 8.02
N VAL A 101 9.47 -3.01 6.89
CA VAL A 101 8.46 -2.57 5.92
C VAL A 101 7.51 -3.72 5.59
N PRO A 102 6.25 -3.45 5.20
CA PRO A 102 5.39 -4.47 4.63
C PRO A 102 6.03 -5.13 3.42
N LYS A 103 5.74 -6.42 3.20
CA LYS A 103 6.23 -7.10 1.99
C LYS A 103 5.65 -6.46 0.72
N PRO A 104 6.47 -5.91 -0.18
CA PRO A 104 5.98 -5.44 -1.47
C PRO A 104 5.59 -6.65 -2.33
N ILE A 105 4.46 -6.56 -3.02
CA ILE A 105 3.92 -7.66 -3.85
C ILE A 105 4.04 -7.28 -5.33
N ALA A 106 3.42 -6.17 -5.71
CA ALA A 106 3.39 -5.72 -7.10
C ALA A 106 3.19 -4.21 -7.20
N TRP A 107 3.48 -3.66 -8.37
CA TRP A 107 3.06 -2.33 -8.79
C TRP A 107 2.72 -2.38 -10.28
N GLY A 108 1.92 -1.44 -10.77
CA GLY A 108 1.58 -1.42 -12.19
C GLY A 108 0.60 -0.33 -12.59
N THR A 109 0.15 -0.42 -13.84
CA THR A 109 -0.87 0.46 -14.44
C THR A 109 -2.12 -0.37 -14.70
N TYR A 110 -3.30 0.22 -14.47
CA TYR A 110 -4.56 -0.45 -14.79
C TYR A 110 -4.68 -0.68 -16.29
N ASN A 111 -5.16 -1.87 -16.67
CA ASN A 111 -5.47 -2.17 -18.07
C ASN A 111 -6.72 -1.42 -18.52
N SER A 112 -7.68 -1.24 -17.59
CA SER A 112 -8.93 -0.51 -17.84
C SER A 112 -8.75 1.00 -17.96
N ASN A 113 -7.73 1.56 -17.30
CA ASN A 113 -7.43 2.99 -17.30
C ASN A 113 -5.90 3.23 -17.23
N PRO A 114 -5.24 3.53 -18.37
CA PRO A 114 -3.80 3.78 -18.42
C PRO A 114 -3.29 4.95 -17.59
N ASP A 115 -4.18 5.83 -17.12
CA ASP A 115 -3.84 6.96 -16.23
C ASP A 115 -3.83 6.55 -14.75
N MET A 116 -4.26 5.34 -14.39
CA MET A 116 -4.30 4.85 -13.01
C MET A 116 -3.19 3.85 -12.74
N HIS A 117 -2.46 4.06 -11.66
CA HIS A 117 -1.31 3.27 -11.25
C HIS A 117 -1.44 2.80 -9.81
N PHE A 118 -0.94 1.61 -9.50
CA PHE A 118 -1.08 1.00 -8.18
C PHE A 118 0.23 0.51 -7.58
N LEU A 119 0.24 0.45 -6.25
CA LEU A 119 1.18 -0.31 -5.42
C LEU A 119 0.36 -1.28 -4.56
N LEU A 120 0.74 -2.55 -4.56
CA LEU A 120 0.15 -3.62 -3.75
C LEU A 120 1.21 -4.21 -2.81
N CYS A 121 0.87 -4.30 -1.53
CA CYS A 121 1.74 -4.90 -0.51
C CYS A 121 0.93 -5.65 0.55
N GLU A 122 1.64 -6.41 1.40
CA GLU A 122 1.08 -7.03 2.59
C GLU A 122 0.36 -5.99 3.46
N PHE A 123 -0.83 -6.33 3.98
CA PHE A 123 -1.47 -5.51 5.00
C PHE A 123 -0.87 -5.82 6.37
N ARG A 124 -0.34 -4.80 7.05
CA ARG A 124 0.03 -4.90 8.46
C ARG A 124 -0.97 -4.14 9.32
N GLU A 125 -1.51 -4.84 10.31
CA GLU A 125 -2.34 -4.23 11.33
C GLU A 125 -1.44 -3.38 12.24
N MET A 126 -1.77 -2.10 12.37
CA MET A 126 -1.06 -1.19 13.26
C MET A 126 -1.94 -0.93 14.47
N SER A 127 -1.57 -1.44 15.65
CA SER A 127 -2.23 -1.07 16.89
C SER A 127 -1.87 0.36 17.28
N PRO A 128 -2.85 1.21 17.68
CA PRO A 128 -2.57 2.52 18.25
C PRO A 128 -1.58 2.48 19.43
N ASP A 129 -1.63 1.40 20.21
CA ASP A 129 -0.83 1.20 21.41
C ASP A 129 0.63 0.83 21.11
N GLU A 130 0.92 0.38 19.88
CA GLU A 130 2.26 -0.02 19.44
C GLU A 130 3.00 1.11 18.72
N MET A 131 2.31 2.22 18.39
CA MET A 131 2.96 3.33 17.73
C MET A 131 3.72 4.20 18.75
N PRO A 132 5.04 4.40 18.59
CA PRO A 132 5.75 5.36 19.41
C PRO A 132 5.19 6.76 19.19
N SER A 133 5.18 7.59 20.25
CA SER A 133 4.88 9.01 20.09
C SER A 133 5.89 9.67 19.14
N ALA A 134 5.54 10.79 18.52
CA ALA A 134 6.44 11.51 17.62
C ALA A 134 7.79 11.85 18.29
N SER A 135 7.77 12.14 19.59
CA SER A 135 8.96 12.39 20.42
C SER A 135 9.83 11.15 20.65
N GLU A 136 9.26 9.94 20.58
CA GLU A 136 9.99 8.68 20.75
C GLU A 136 10.45 8.09 19.41
N PHE A 137 9.76 8.39 18.32
CA PHE A 137 10.05 7.84 17.00
C PHE A 137 11.44 8.26 16.49
N GLY A 138 11.77 9.56 16.52
CA GLY A 138 13.06 10.07 16.04
C GLY A 138 14.25 9.43 16.76
N PRO A 139 14.27 9.39 18.10
CA PRO A 139 15.33 8.71 18.86
C PRO A 139 15.42 7.20 18.59
N ARG A 140 14.30 6.49 18.39
CA ARG A 140 14.32 5.05 18.05
C ARG A 140 14.90 4.81 16.66
N LEU A 141 14.54 5.63 15.68
CA LEU A 141 15.08 5.52 14.32
C LEU A 141 16.60 5.76 14.29
N ALA A 142 17.09 6.75 15.05
CA ALA A 142 18.50 7.10 15.09
C ALA A 142 19.38 6.03 15.76
N ARG A 143 18.83 5.21 16.66
CA ARG A 143 19.57 4.18 17.39
C ARG A 143 19.75 2.88 16.60
N GLY A 144 18.99 2.68 15.52
CA GLY A 144 18.93 1.40 14.80
C GLY A 144 18.20 0.30 15.58
N PRO A 145 17.96 -0.88 14.97
CA PRO A 145 17.44 -2.03 15.69
C PRO A 145 18.43 -2.48 16.79
N PRO A 146 17.94 -3.08 17.90
CA PRO A 146 18.82 -3.70 18.89
C PRO A 146 19.64 -4.85 18.32
#